data_AF-A0A7V9MMH3-F1
#
_entry.id   AF-A0A7V9MMH3-F1
#
_cell.length_a   1.000
_cell.length_b   1.000
_cell.length_c   1.000
_cell.angle_alpha   90.00
_cell.angle_beta   90.00
_cell.angle_gamma   90.00
#
_symmetry.space_group_name_H-M   'P 1'
#
loop_
_entity.id
_entity.type
_entity.pdbx_description
1 polymer ?
#
loop_
_entity_poly.entity_id
_entity_poly.type
_entity_poly.pdbx_seq_one_letter_code
_entity_poly.pdbx_strand_id
1 'polypeptide(L)'
;MKEINVNYQKKYSEITFNKKIKKVAGILGSKAISCLLLLYYTLSAKNTPTSVKLKIAAALGYFISPLDIIPDLMPIIGYTDDLALLATTITLVSTHVTDEIRLRAKNKIQGWFPEY
;
A
#
# COMPACT_ATOMS: atom_id res chain seq x y z
N MET A 1 -50.04 -6.98 9.01
CA MET A 1 -48.73 -6.35 9.29
C MET A 1 -47.83 -7.45 9.87
N LYS A 2 -46.96 -8.05 9.05
CA LYS A 2 -46.12 -9.19 9.49
C LYS A 2 -44.94 -8.65 10.28
N GLU A 3 -44.71 -9.23 11.46
CA GLU A 3 -43.50 -9.07 12.27
C GLU A 3 -42.27 -9.42 11.43
N ILE A 4 -41.66 -8.39 10.87
CA ILE A 4 -40.29 -8.43 10.39
C ILE A 4 -39.49 -7.67 11.45
N ASN A 5 -38.34 -8.22 11.84
CA ASN A 5 -37.37 -7.71 12.82
C ASN A 5 -37.57 -8.22 14.24
N VAL A 6 -36.73 -9.19 14.64
CA VAL A 6 -35.75 -8.99 15.71
C VAL A 6 -34.55 -9.94 15.51
N ASN A 7 -34.76 -11.14 14.95
CA ASN A 7 -33.74 -12.20 14.97
C ASN A 7 -32.71 -12.20 13.82
N TYR A 8 -32.98 -11.50 12.71
CA TYR A 8 -32.01 -11.35 11.60
C TYR A 8 -30.88 -10.34 11.91
N GLN A 9 -31.08 -9.43 12.86
CA GLN A 9 -30.12 -8.36 13.17
C GLN A 9 -28.98 -8.81 14.08
N LYS A 10 -29.17 -9.85 14.91
CA LYS A 10 -28.17 -10.28 15.91
C LYS A 10 -27.05 -11.18 15.40
N LYS A 11 -27.17 -11.76 14.19
CA LYS A 11 -26.15 -12.63 13.59
C LYS A 11 -25.23 -11.91 12.59
N TYR A 12 -25.46 -10.62 12.33
CA TYR A 12 -24.81 -9.89 11.24
C TYR A 12 -24.01 -8.65 11.64
N SER A 13 -24.12 -8.09 12.85
CA SER A 13 -23.71 -6.69 13.02
C SER A 13 -22.20 -6.44 13.20
N GLU A 14 -21.50 -7.20 14.05
CA GLU A 14 -20.14 -6.79 14.46
C GLU A 14 -19.03 -7.78 14.14
N ILE A 15 -19.20 -9.07 14.45
CA ILE A 15 -18.12 -10.06 14.24
C ILE A 15 -17.79 -10.21 12.75
N THR A 16 -18.81 -10.33 11.91
CA THR A 16 -18.66 -10.45 10.44
C THR A 16 -18.11 -9.18 9.83
N PHE A 17 -18.58 -8.03 10.31
CA PHE A 17 -18.08 -6.72 9.87
C PHE A 17 -16.60 -6.55 10.20
N ASN A 18 -16.22 -6.77 11.46
CA ASN A 18 -14.83 -6.67 11.92
C ASN A 18 -13.91 -7.64 11.18
N LYS A 19 -14.36 -8.88 10.90
CA LYS A 19 -13.61 -9.82 10.07
C LYS A 19 -13.39 -9.30 8.65
N LYS A 20 -14.43 -8.72 8.03
CA LYS A 20 -14.34 -8.17 6.68
C LYS A 20 -13.40 -6.96 6.63
N ILE A 21 -13.49 -6.04 7.58
CA ILE A 21 -12.60 -4.88 7.68
C ILE A 21 -11.15 -5.32 7.88
N LYS A 22 -10.87 -6.22 8.84
CA LYS A 22 -9.51 -6.75 9.05
C LYS A 22 -8.94 -7.41 7.79
N LYS A 23 -9.76 -8.21 7.10
CA LYS A 23 -9.36 -8.85 5.83
C LYS A 23 -9.03 -7.82 4.75
N VAL A 24 -9.89 -6.82 4.55
CA VAL A 24 -9.66 -5.77 3.55
C VAL A 24 -8.43 -4.93 3.91
N ALA A 25 -8.28 -4.54 5.17
CA ALA A 25 -7.11 -3.81 5.65
C ALA A 25 -5.82 -4.61 5.46
N GLY A 26 -5.82 -5.92 5.73
CA GLY A 26 -4.69 -6.81 5.50
C GLY A 26 -4.31 -6.91 4.02
N ILE A 27 -5.29 -7.06 3.12
CA ILE A 27 -5.07 -7.12 1.67
C ILE A 27 -4.53 -5.78 1.14
N LEU A 28 -5.15 -4.66 1.53
CA LEU A 28 -4.73 -3.34 1.06
C LEU A 28 -3.37 -2.94 1.64
N GLY A 29 -3.15 -3.19 2.94
CA GLY A 29 -1.90 -2.93 3.62
C GLY A 29 -0.74 -3.74 3.06
N SER A 30 -0.91 -5.06 2.90
CA SER A 30 0.11 -5.93 2.29
C SER A 30 0.47 -5.48 0.87
N LYS A 31 -0.53 -5.08 0.06
CA LYS A 31 -0.28 -4.59 -1.31
C LYS A 31 0.45 -3.24 -1.31
N ALA A 32 0.03 -2.30 -0.47
CA ALA A 32 0.68 -1.00 -0.32
C ALA A 32 2.15 -1.16 0.11
N ILE A 33 2.40 -2.00 1.11
CA ILE A 33 3.75 -2.26 1.61
C ILE A 33 4.58 -3.03 0.58
N SER A 34 3.97 -3.92 -0.21
CA SER A 34 4.66 -4.59 -1.32
C SER A 34 5.19 -3.55 -2.32
N CYS A 35 4.36 -2.55 -2.67
CA CYS A 35 4.77 -1.47 -3.55
C CYS A 35 5.95 -0.66 -2.97
N LEU A 36 5.88 -0.29 -1.70
CA LEU A 36 6.95 0.43 -1.00
C LEU A 36 8.26 -0.37 -0.99
N LEU A 37 8.19 -1.66 -0.68
CA LEU A 37 9.38 -2.53 -0.62
C LEU A 37 10.03 -2.71 -2.00
N LEU A 38 9.23 -2.89 -3.06
CA LEU A 38 9.76 -2.98 -4.42
C LEU A 38 10.50 -1.71 -4.80
N LEU A 39 9.92 -0.54 -4.54
CA LEU A 39 10.55 0.75 -4.80
C LEU A 39 11.82 0.94 -3.96
N TYR A 40 11.75 0.71 -2.65
CA TYR A 40 12.88 0.87 -1.74
C TYR A 40 14.07 -0.05 -2.08
N TYR A 41 13.81 -1.32 -2.40
CA TYR A 41 14.87 -2.24 -2.80
C TYR A 41 15.43 -1.92 -4.19
N THR A 42 14.59 -1.46 -5.12
CA THR A 42 15.06 -0.97 -6.43
C THR A 42 15.95 0.27 -6.28
N LEU A 43 15.58 1.20 -5.39
CA LEU A 43 16.39 2.38 -5.06
C LEU A 43 17.76 2.00 -4.50
N SER A 44 17.81 0.95 -3.68
CA SER A 44 19.02 0.47 -3.01
C SER A 44 19.92 -0.40 -3.91
N ALA A 45 19.44 -0.88 -5.05
CA ALA A 45 20.22 -1.73 -5.94
C ALA A 45 21.35 -0.94 -6.64
N LYS A 46 22.54 -1.54 -6.72
CA LYS A 46 23.75 -0.92 -7.29
C LYS A 46 23.56 -0.56 -8.77
N ASN A 47 22.89 -1.43 -9.52
CA ASN A 47 22.72 -1.31 -10.97
C ASN A 47 21.56 -0.38 -11.38
N THR A 48 20.84 0.22 -10.43
CA THR A 48 19.74 1.13 -10.75
C THR A 48 20.31 2.49 -11.18
N PRO A 49 19.98 2.99 -12.39
CA PRO A 49 20.43 4.29 -12.88
C PRO A 49 19.98 5.44 -11.97
N THR A 50 20.78 6.51 -11.89
CA THR A 50 20.49 7.66 -11.03
C THR A 50 19.14 8.31 -11.35
N SER A 51 18.75 8.38 -12.63
CA SER A 51 17.44 8.93 -13.04
C SER A 51 16.26 8.09 -12.51
N VAL A 52 16.42 6.78 -12.44
CA VAL A 52 15.42 5.86 -11.85
C VAL A 52 15.38 6.03 -10.33
N LYS A 53 16.55 6.10 -9.68
CA LYS A 53 16.65 6.37 -8.24
C LYS A 53 15.96 7.68 -7.87
N LEU A 54 16.13 8.73 -8.66
CA LEU A 54 15.49 10.03 -8.41
C LEU A 54 13.95 9.94 -8.48
N LYS A 55 13.39 9.26 -9.49
CA LYS A 55 11.93 9.04 -9.59
C LYS A 55 11.38 8.29 -8.37
N ILE A 56 12.09 7.25 -7.95
CA ILE A 56 11.71 6.46 -6.78
C ILE A 56 11.81 7.30 -5.50
N ALA A 57 12.90 8.06 -5.34
CA ALA A 57 13.11 8.92 -4.18
C ALA A 57 12.03 10.01 -4.09
N ALA A 58 11.61 10.60 -5.21
CA ALA A 58 10.51 11.55 -5.24
C ALA A 58 9.18 10.92 -4.78
N ALA A 59 8.84 9.74 -5.30
CA ALA A 59 7.61 9.03 -4.91
C ALA A 59 7.62 8.58 -3.44
N LEU A 60 8.75 8.05 -2.94
CA LEU A 60 8.89 7.65 -1.55
C LEU A 60 8.95 8.87 -0.61
N GLY A 61 9.57 9.96 -1.04
CA GLY A 61 9.63 11.22 -0.29
C GLY A 61 8.25 11.82 -0.10
N TYR A 62 7.45 11.87 -1.17
CA TYR A 62 6.05 12.29 -1.12
C TYR A 62 5.22 11.40 -0.17
N PHE A 63 5.39 10.08 -0.24
CA PHE A 63 4.69 9.14 0.63
C PHE A 63 5.06 9.28 2.12
N ILE A 64 6.32 9.55 2.45
CA ILE A 64 6.79 9.64 3.85
C ILE A 64 6.48 11.01 4.47
N SER A 65 6.61 12.10 3.70
CA SER A 65 6.29 13.44 4.16
C SER A 65 5.46 14.20 3.12
N PRO A 66 4.13 13.97 3.10
CA PRO A 66 3.23 14.79 2.29
C PRO A 66 3.17 16.25 2.78
N LEU A 67 3.69 16.56 3.98
CA LEU A 67 3.59 17.86 4.65
C LEU A 67 4.79 18.80 4.39
N ASP A 68 5.97 18.29 4.04
CA ASP A 68 7.19 19.12 4.00
C ASP A 68 7.41 19.91 2.70
N ILE A 69 6.59 19.71 1.66
CA ILE A 69 6.80 20.34 0.33
C ILE A 69 5.81 21.50 0.06
N ILE A 70 4.66 21.53 0.74
CA ILE A 70 3.66 22.60 0.58
C ILE A 70 3.08 22.93 1.96
N PRO A 71 3.56 23.97 2.65
CA PRO A 71 2.87 24.48 3.83
C PRO A 71 1.55 25.14 3.37
N ASP A 72 0.47 24.77 4.05
CA ASP A 72 -0.90 25.30 3.97
C ASP A 72 -1.67 25.03 2.66
N LEU A 73 -2.65 24.08 2.67
CA LEU A 73 -3.99 24.24 2.03
C LEU A 73 -4.95 23.03 1.97
N MET A 74 -4.72 21.87 2.63
CA MET A 74 -5.71 20.78 2.55
C MET A 74 -6.04 20.11 3.89
N PRO A 75 -7.07 20.60 4.61
CA PRO A 75 -7.78 19.75 5.54
C PRO A 75 -8.67 18.82 4.70
N ILE A 76 -8.53 17.50 4.86
CA ILE A 76 -9.42 16.41 4.36
C ILE A 76 -8.84 15.56 3.20
N ILE A 77 -8.16 14.46 3.58
CA ILE A 77 -8.12 13.10 2.96
C ILE A 77 -7.37 12.87 1.63
N GLY A 78 -6.42 11.90 1.64
CA GLY A 78 -6.07 11.08 0.48
C GLY A 78 -4.90 10.13 0.75
N TYR A 79 -5.14 8.82 0.91
CA TYR A 79 -4.09 7.77 0.77
C TYR A 79 -4.16 7.09 -0.61
N THR A 80 -5.15 7.46 -1.42
CA THR A 80 -5.44 6.80 -2.70
C THR A 80 -4.56 7.35 -3.81
N ASP A 81 -4.33 8.66 -3.82
CA ASP A 81 -3.37 9.34 -4.68
C ASP A 81 -1.93 8.89 -4.39
N ASP A 82 -1.56 8.72 -3.13
CA ASP A 82 -0.28 8.12 -2.73
C ASP A 82 -0.09 6.71 -3.32
N LEU A 83 -1.07 5.83 -3.17
CA LEU A 83 -1.00 4.47 -3.71
C LEU A 83 -0.97 4.47 -5.24
N ALA A 84 -1.71 5.38 -5.88
CA ALA A 84 -1.67 5.55 -7.33
C ALA A 84 -0.28 6.02 -7.79
N LEU A 85 0.34 6.95 -7.07
CA LEU A 85 1.70 7.42 -7.35
C LEU A 85 2.72 6.29 -7.19
N LEU A 86 2.66 5.51 -6.11
CA LEU A 86 3.54 4.36 -5.89
C LEU A 86 3.37 3.31 -6.99
N ALA A 87 2.13 2.94 -7.33
CA ALA A 87 1.84 1.95 -8.37
C ALA A 87 2.29 2.42 -9.77
N THR A 88 2.06 3.69 -10.09
CA THR A 88 2.53 4.30 -11.34
C THR A 88 4.05 4.31 -11.40
N THR A 89 4.70 4.67 -10.29
CA THR A 89 6.17 4.68 -10.20
C THR A 89 6.74 3.28 -10.42
N ILE A 90 6.15 2.24 -9.82
CA ILE A 90 6.54 0.84 -10.07
C ILE A 90 6.42 0.49 -11.55
N THR A 91 5.35 0.93 -12.21
CA THR A 91 5.16 0.69 -13.64
C THR A 91 6.27 1.37 -14.46
N LEU A 92 6.57 2.63 -14.14
CA LEU A 92 7.64 3.42 -14.79
C LEU A 92 9.03 2.83 -14.60
N VAL A 93 9.29 2.19 -13.45
CA VAL A 93 10.60 1.61 -13.11
C VAL A 93 10.65 0.09 -13.26
N SER A 94 9.58 -0.53 -13.76
CA SER A 94 9.36 -1.99 -13.74
C SER A 94 10.49 -2.79 -14.37
N THR A 95 11.16 -2.25 -15.39
CA THR A 95 12.33 -2.84 -16.07
C THR A 95 13.56 -2.95 -15.18
N HIS A 96 13.61 -2.22 -14.07
CA HIS A 96 14.69 -2.24 -13.07
C HIS A 96 14.33 -3.07 -11.83
N VAL A 97 13.09 -3.56 -11.75
CA VAL A 97 12.61 -4.40 -10.65
C VAL A 97 12.92 -5.87 -10.98
N THR A 98 14.10 -6.33 -10.57
CA THR A 98 14.59 -7.69 -10.81
C THR A 98 13.82 -8.74 -10.02
N ASP A 99 13.92 -10.01 -10.42
CA ASP A 99 13.31 -11.13 -9.70
C ASP A 99 13.84 -11.26 -8.27
N GLU A 100 15.12 -10.96 -8.05
CA GLU A 100 15.70 -10.92 -6.70
C GLU A 100 15.01 -9.87 -5.82
N ILE A 101 14.76 -8.67 -6.35
CA ILE A 101 14.05 -7.60 -5.65
C ILE A 101 12.61 -8.04 -5.34
N ARG A 102 11.93 -8.66 -6.31
CA ARG A 102 10.56 -9.17 -6.13
C ARG A 102 10.50 -10.24 -5.05
N LEU A 103 11.45 -11.17 -5.06
CA LEU A 103 11.54 -12.22 -4.07
C LEU A 103 11.82 -11.65 -2.67
N ARG A 104 12.75 -10.70 -2.56
CA ARG A 104 13.07 -10.04 -1.29
C ARG A 104 11.85 -9.31 -0.72
N ALA A 105 11.12 -8.57 -1.55
CA ALA A 105 9.87 -7.91 -1.16
C ALA A 105 8.81 -8.92 -0.71
N LYS A 106 8.60 -9.98 -1.49
CA LYS A 106 7.65 -11.06 -1.17
C LYS A 106 7.96 -11.73 0.17
N ASN A 107 9.22 -12.08 0.41
CA ASN A 107 9.64 -12.72 1.66
C ASN A 107 9.41 -11.80 2.86
N LYS A 108 9.65 -10.49 2.70
CA LYS A 108 9.40 -9.52 3.76
C LYS A 108 7.90 -9.37 4.05
N ILE A 109 7.07 -9.37 3.01
CA ILE A 109 5.60 -9.34 3.15
C ILE A 109 5.08 -10.59 3.85
N GLN A 110 5.53 -11.78 3.45
CA GLN A 110 5.13 -13.02 4.12
C GLN A 110 5.49 -13.02 5.62
N GLY A 111 6.60 -12.39 6.00
CA GLY A 111 6.97 -12.25 7.41
C GLY A 111 6.10 -11.26 8.19
N TRP A 112 5.55 -10.23 7.54
CA TRP A 112 4.75 -9.19 8.19
C TRP A 112 3.24 -9.43 8.11
N PHE A 113 2.80 -10.06 7.03
CA PHE A 113 1.41 -10.39 6.71
C PHE A 113 1.34 -11.86 6.30
N PRO A 114 1.55 -12.81 7.23
CA PRO A 114 1.57 -14.24 6.88
C PRO A 114 0.23 -14.76 6.30
N GLU A 115 -0.87 -14.03 6.55
CA GLU A 115 -2.20 -14.35 6.04
C GLU A 115 -2.57 -13.65 4.71
N TYR A 116 -1.71 -12.77 4.17
CA TYR A 116 -2.01 -11.92 2.99
C TYR A 116 -0.82 -11.80 2.03
#